data_AF-A0A1T5JJD4-F1
#
_entry.id   AF-A0A1T5JJD4-F1
#
_cell.length_a   1.000
_cell.length_b   1.000
_cell.length_c   1.000
_cell.angle_alpha   90.00
_cell.angle_beta   90.00
_cell.angle_gamma   90.00
#
_symmetry.space_group_name_H-M   'P 1'
#
loop_
_entity.id
_entity.type
_entity.pdbx_description
1 polymer ?
#
loop_
_entity_poly.entity_id
_entity_poly.type
_entity_poly.pdbx_seq_one_letter_code
_entity_poly.pdbx_strand_id
1 'polypeptide(L)'
;MTRETLPSLSALPAWLVPSVYLNWSADWLTESVAIATRTPEHRLPAGPDGPQRGDVVVTVLGDAGVVAAVELMGASDGESWVSDDLFGPDRPIVWADLFEGADTYTGSSGWLPPEHARLVLDGVAEQFRGGPVHTLDPGDCGARATAPDVHALRILGHRAVTGWSMRREERCATCERFVDVHRMHAHDDGAVRLGTTTAGGRTLEQLVRDVHLLCEQCHDLLHAHTVSSQRARMRPQCPGCGARGKTKRIVWGMTFQDDVMNAEPDVVYGGFEVPVPTPEWYCTECHANFASSVIASRALTSADTGGSAGVVAVTGALSVVPDLPDDEPAA
;
A
#
# COMPACT_ATOMS: atom_id res chain seq x y z
N MET A 1 11.31 -39.84 -15.59
CA MET A 1 12.52 -39.17 -15.09
C MET A 1 12.40 -39.11 -13.59
N THR A 2 13.19 -39.94 -12.90
CA THR A 2 13.25 -40.00 -11.44
C THR A 2 13.82 -38.68 -10.92
N ARG A 3 13.06 -38.04 -10.03
CA ARG A 3 13.42 -36.82 -9.30
C ARG A 3 14.60 -37.20 -8.39
N GLU A 4 15.83 -36.93 -8.82
CA GLU A 4 16.98 -37.03 -7.93
C GLU A 4 16.83 -35.93 -6.88
N THR A 5 16.55 -36.36 -5.66
CA THR A 5 16.55 -35.51 -4.46
C THR A 5 17.98 -35.00 -4.28
N LEU A 6 18.19 -33.69 -4.49
CA LEU A 6 19.42 -33.06 -4.06
C LEU A 6 19.59 -33.34 -2.55
N PRO A 7 20.77 -33.83 -2.09
CA PRO A 7 20.98 -34.09 -0.68
C PRO A 7 20.85 -32.78 0.11
N SER A 8 20.18 -32.85 1.27
CA SER A 8 20.09 -31.74 2.22
C SER A 8 21.50 -31.23 2.56
N LEU A 9 21.75 -29.92 2.55
CA LEU A 9 23.07 -29.36 2.89
C LEU A 9 23.42 -29.62 4.37
N SER A 10 22.40 -29.88 5.19
CA SER A 10 22.49 -30.39 6.55
C SER A 10 23.25 -31.73 6.68
N ALA A 11 23.45 -32.49 5.59
CA ALA A 11 24.28 -33.70 5.58
C ALA A 11 25.77 -33.44 5.30
N LEU A 12 26.16 -32.22 4.93
CA LEU A 12 27.54 -31.86 4.65
C LEU A 12 28.30 -31.44 5.93
N PRO A 13 29.60 -31.74 6.05
CA PRO A 13 30.46 -31.18 7.09
C PRO A 13 30.47 -29.65 7.08
N ALA A 14 30.67 -29.00 8.25
CA ALA A 14 30.55 -27.54 8.39
C ALA A 14 31.54 -26.74 7.54
N TRP A 15 32.67 -27.34 7.19
CA TRP A 15 33.71 -26.74 6.36
C TRP A 15 33.41 -26.82 4.85
N LEU A 16 32.34 -27.49 4.44
CA LEU A 16 31.87 -27.57 3.04
C LEU A 16 30.70 -26.63 2.75
N VAL A 17 30.18 -25.94 3.78
CA VAL A 17 29.09 -24.98 3.59
C VAL A 17 29.69 -23.62 3.24
N PRO A 18 29.27 -23.00 2.14
CA PRO A 18 29.75 -21.68 1.77
C PRO A 18 29.38 -20.66 2.86
N SER A 19 30.25 -19.67 3.08
CA SER A 19 29.94 -18.57 3.98
C SER A 19 28.78 -17.77 3.39
N VAL A 20 27.80 -17.43 4.23
CA VAL A 20 26.61 -16.69 3.80
C VAL A 20 26.66 -15.28 4.37
N TYR A 21 26.60 -14.28 3.50
CA TYR A 21 26.41 -12.89 3.85
C TYR A 21 24.95 -12.50 3.66
N LEU A 22 24.32 -12.00 4.71
CA LEU A 22 22.98 -11.40 4.65
C LEU A 22 23.10 -9.93 4.25
N ASN A 23 22.49 -9.56 3.13
CA ASN A 23 22.38 -8.18 2.65
C ASN A 23 20.94 -7.68 2.81
N TRP A 24 20.64 -7.02 3.92
CA TRP A 24 19.34 -6.41 4.16
C TRP A 24 19.33 -4.98 3.62
N SER A 25 18.64 -4.75 2.51
CA SER A 25 18.61 -3.43 1.88
C SER A 25 17.43 -2.59 2.33
N ALA A 26 17.74 -1.36 2.78
CA ALA A 26 16.74 -0.33 3.03
C ALA A 26 16.22 0.33 1.74
N ASP A 27 16.99 0.28 0.64
CA ASP A 27 16.58 0.79 -0.67
C ASP A 27 15.88 -0.30 -1.48
N TRP A 28 14.75 -0.77 -0.92
CA TRP A 28 14.01 -1.91 -1.45
C TRP A 28 13.54 -1.70 -2.90
N LEU A 29 13.24 -0.46 -3.31
CA LEU A 29 12.74 -0.18 -4.65
C LEU A 29 13.86 -0.31 -5.68
N THR A 30 14.98 0.38 -5.46
CA THR A 30 16.11 0.30 -6.38
C THR A 30 16.63 -1.13 -6.49
N GLU A 31 16.77 -1.83 -5.36
CA GLU A 31 17.24 -3.21 -5.36
C GLU A 31 16.25 -4.18 -6.03
N SER A 32 14.95 -4.08 -5.74
CA SER A 32 13.96 -4.95 -6.38
C SER A 32 13.92 -4.76 -7.90
N VAL A 33 14.00 -3.51 -8.38
CA VAL A 33 14.08 -3.22 -9.81
C VAL A 33 15.38 -3.76 -10.39
N ALA A 34 16.51 -3.53 -9.72
CA ALA A 34 17.81 -3.96 -10.22
C ALA A 34 17.91 -5.48 -10.36
N ILE A 35 17.43 -6.22 -9.35
CA ILE A 35 17.36 -7.68 -9.36
C ILE A 35 16.39 -8.17 -10.45
N ALA A 36 15.18 -7.62 -10.51
CA ALA A 36 14.17 -8.07 -11.47
C ALA A 36 14.56 -7.80 -12.93
N THR A 37 15.30 -6.71 -13.17
CA THR A 37 15.79 -6.31 -14.50
C THR A 37 17.19 -6.82 -14.82
N ARG A 38 17.88 -7.45 -13.85
CA ARG A 38 19.27 -7.91 -13.93
C ARG A 38 20.24 -6.80 -14.33
N THR A 39 20.11 -5.63 -13.71
CA THR A 39 20.97 -4.48 -13.99
C THR A 39 22.13 -4.40 -13.01
N PRO A 40 23.24 -3.76 -13.40
CA PRO A 40 24.40 -3.54 -12.52
C PRO A 40 24.12 -2.56 -11.37
N GLU A 41 22.89 -2.04 -11.26
CA GLU A 41 22.47 -1.19 -10.14
C GLU A 41 22.26 -1.99 -8.85
N HIS A 42 22.21 -3.32 -8.92
CA HIS A 42 22.12 -4.21 -7.76
C HIS A 42 23.39 -4.07 -6.91
N ARG A 43 23.25 -3.60 -5.68
CA ARG A 43 24.41 -3.29 -4.83
C ARG A 43 24.75 -4.47 -3.94
N LEU A 44 25.84 -5.12 -4.30
CA LEU A 44 26.49 -6.08 -3.42
C LEU A 44 27.49 -5.36 -2.49
N PRO A 45 27.68 -5.85 -1.26
CA PRO A 45 28.66 -5.28 -0.35
C PRO A 45 30.05 -5.33 -0.98
N ALA A 46 30.76 -4.21 -0.95
CA ALA A 46 32.12 -4.08 -1.47
C ALA A 46 33.12 -3.87 -0.34
N GLY A 47 34.40 -4.17 -0.62
CA GLY A 47 35.51 -3.94 0.30
C GLY A 47 36.16 -5.23 0.82
N PRO A 48 37.25 -5.08 1.60
CA PRO A 48 38.10 -6.20 2.01
C PRO A 48 37.41 -7.20 2.96
N ASP A 49 36.43 -6.72 3.73
CA ASP A 49 35.62 -7.54 4.66
C ASP A 49 34.28 -8.01 4.05
N GLY A 50 34.05 -7.68 2.78
CA GLY A 50 32.86 -8.06 2.03
C GLY A 50 32.92 -9.51 1.52
N PRO A 51 31.84 -9.98 0.87
CA PRO A 51 31.78 -11.30 0.26
C PRO A 51 32.97 -11.56 -0.67
N GLN A 52 33.47 -12.80 -0.70
CA GLN A 52 34.55 -13.25 -1.56
C GLN A 52 34.07 -14.32 -2.54
N ARG A 53 34.91 -14.66 -3.52
CA ARG A 53 34.60 -15.72 -4.47
C ARG A 53 34.29 -17.04 -3.74
N GLY A 54 33.13 -17.62 -4.05
CA GLY A 54 32.64 -18.85 -3.43
C GLY A 54 31.69 -18.62 -2.25
N ASP A 55 31.56 -17.39 -1.76
CA ASP A 55 30.57 -17.03 -0.75
C ASP A 55 29.19 -16.86 -1.38
N VAL A 56 28.15 -16.97 -0.55
CA VAL A 56 26.77 -16.76 -0.95
C VAL A 56 26.26 -15.46 -0.35
N VAL A 57 25.64 -14.62 -1.17
CA VAL A 57 24.92 -13.43 -0.70
C VAL A 57 23.43 -13.67 -0.79
N VAL A 58 22.72 -13.43 0.31
CA VAL A 58 21.25 -13.45 0.36
C VAL A 58 20.77 -12.02 0.52
N THR A 59 20.14 -11.48 -0.52
CA THR A 59 19.58 -10.13 -0.49
C THR A 59 18.13 -10.17 -0.04
N VAL A 60 17.83 -9.41 1.01
CA VAL A 60 16.51 -9.31 1.65
C VAL A 60 16.03 -7.86 1.61
N LEU A 61 14.76 -7.66 1.26
CA LEU A 61 14.16 -6.35 1.03
C LEU A 61 12.95 -6.12 1.93
N GLY A 62 12.73 -4.84 2.26
CA GLY A 62 11.54 -4.41 3.01
C GLY A 62 11.59 -4.78 4.49
N ASP A 63 10.51 -4.45 5.20
CA ASP A 63 10.44 -4.62 6.65
C ASP A 63 10.01 -6.04 7.02
N ALA A 64 9.18 -6.67 6.20
CA ALA A 64 8.76 -8.06 6.39
C ALA A 64 9.85 -9.07 5.96
N GLY A 65 10.88 -8.61 5.25
CA GLY A 65 12.02 -9.42 4.86
C GLY A 65 11.72 -10.33 3.67
N VAL A 66 11.48 -9.75 2.51
CA VAL A 66 11.31 -10.49 1.24
C VAL A 66 12.68 -10.90 0.71
N VAL A 67 12.94 -12.20 0.57
CA VAL A 67 14.17 -12.70 -0.06
C VAL A 67 14.08 -12.46 -1.56
N ALA A 68 14.90 -11.53 -2.05
CA ALA A 68 14.88 -11.08 -3.44
C ALA A 68 15.88 -11.81 -4.33
N ALA A 69 17.04 -12.15 -3.79
CA ALA A 69 18.09 -12.84 -4.53
C ALA A 69 18.94 -13.71 -3.60
N VAL A 70 19.41 -14.83 -4.16
CA VAL A 70 20.47 -15.66 -3.60
C VAL A 70 21.54 -15.83 -4.67
N GLU A 71 22.75 -15.36 -4.39
CA GLU A 71 23.82 -15.24 -5.37
C GLU A 71 25.08 -15.94 -4.91
N LEU A 72 25.68 -16.74 -5.79
CA LEU A 72 27.01 -17.28 -5.59
C LEU A 72 28.04 -16.29 -6.16
N MET A 73 28.92 -15.82 -5.30
CA MET A 73 29.92 -14.82 -5.66
C MET A 73 30.98 -15.45 -6.57
N GLY A 74 31.05 -14.95 -7.80
CA GLY A 74 32.02 -15.36 -8.83
C GLY A 74 33.35 -14.64 -8.70
N ALA A 75 34.00 -14.37 -9.83
CA ALA A 75 35.19 -13.54 -9.87
C ALA A 75 34.84 -12.05 -9.71
N SER A 76 35.59 -11.33 -8.86
CA SER A 76 35.53 -9.86 -8.78
C SER A 76 36.55 -9.23 -9.72
N ASP A 77 36.19 -8.12 -10.37
CA ASP A 77 37.12 -7.26 -11.10
C ASP A 77 37.58 -6.02 -10.28
N GLY A 78 37.29 -5.99 -8.99
CA GLY A 78 37.77 -4.99 -8.03
C GLY A 78 36.74 -3.90 -7.68
N GLU A 79 35.94 -3.45 -8.64
CA GLU A 79 34.87 -2.43 -8.41
C GLU A 79 33.46 -3.00 -8.59
N SER A 80 33.32 -4.13 -9.29
CA SER A 80 32.04 -4.80 -9.50
C SER A 80 32.15 -6.31 -9.26
N TRP A 81 31.03 -6.90 -8.85
CA TRP A 81 30.92 -8.35 -8.76
C TRP A 81 30.21 -8.89 -9.99
N VAL A 82 30.80 -9.90 -10.60
CA VAL A 82 30.07 -10.78 -11.50
C VAL A 82 29.56 -11.92 -10.63
N SER A 83 28.26 -11.89 -10.27
CA SER A 83 27.63 -13.08 -9.72
C SER A 83 27.48 -14.09 -10.86
N ASP A 84 28.06 -15.28 -10.67
CA ASP A 84 28.06 -16.29 -11.74
C ASP A 84 26.63 -16.80 -12.00
N ASP A 85 25.75 -16.71 -10.99
CA ASP A 85 24.32 -16.95 -11.11
C ASP A 85 23.50 -16.09 -10.14
N LEU A 86 22.62 -15.24 -10.67
CA LEU A 86 21.53 -14.60 -9.94
C LEU A 86 20.34 -15.57 -9.87
N PHE A 87 20.21 -16.29 -8.76
CA PHE A 87 18.98 -17.03 -8.45
C PHE A 87 18.04 -16.12 -7.67
N GLY A 88 17.21 -15.37 -8.39
CA GLY A 88 15.97 -14.86 -7.82
C GLY A 88 15.00 -16.04 -7.72
N PRO A 89 14.36 -16.30 -6.56
CA PRO A 89 13.42 -17.39 -6.49
C PRO A 89 12.24 -17.06 -7.43
N ASP A 90 11.89 -17.99 -8.33
CA ASP A 90 10.77 -17.82 -9.30
C ASP A 90 9.43 -17.55 -8.57
N ARG A 91 9.39 -17.87 -7.27
CA ARG A 91 8.32 -17.57 -6.34
C ARG A 91 8.91 -16.77 -5.17
N PRO A 92 8.26 -15.71 -4.70
CA PRO A 92 8.79 -14.97 -3.57
C PRO A 92 8.89 -15.82 -2.31
N ILE A 93 9.87 -15.51 -1.46
CA ILE A 93 10.14 -16.17 -0.18
C ILE A 93 10.21 -15.08 0.89
N VAL A 94 9.66 -15.34 2.08
CA VAL A 94 9.81 -14.46 3.25
C VAL A 94 10.87 -15.04 4.17
N TRP A 95 11.74 -14.16 4.67
CA TRP A 95 12.88 -14.48 5.53
C TRP A 95 12.46 -15.23 6.80
N ALA A 96 11.37 -14.79 7.43
CA ALA A 96 10.82 -15.40 8.64
C ALA A 96 10.48 -16.90 8.48
N ASP A 97 10.19 -17.35 7.26
CA ASP A 97 9.84 -18.75 6.98
C ASP A 97 11.05 -19.66 6.73
N LEU A 98 12.27 -19.11 6.70
CA LEU A 98 13.46 -19.91 6.37
C LEU A 98 13.84 -20.85 7.52
N PHE A 99 13.79 -20.37 8.76
CA PHE A 99 14.13 -21.14 9.95
C PHE A 99 13.63 -20.48 11.24
N GLU A 100 13.50 -21.27 12.31
CA GLU A 100 13.11 -20.77 13.63
C GLU A 100 14.17 -19.80 14.18
N GLY A 101 13.75 -18.56 14.50
CA GLY A 101 14.64 -17.51 15.01
C GLY A 101 15.20 -16.57 13.94
N ALA A 102 14.79 -16.71 12.67
CA ALA A 102 15.18 -15.84 11.57
C ALA A 102 14.94 -14.34 11.87
N ASP A 103 13.89 -14.00 12.60
CA ASP A 103 13.54 -12.61 13.00
C ASP A 103 14.65 -11.88 13.77
N THR A 104 15.60 -12.61 14.37
CA THR A 104 16.77 -12.03 15.05
C THR A 104 17.65 -11.22 14.09
N TYR A 105 17.56 -11.50 12.79
CA TYR A 105 18.34 -10.88 11.73
C TYR A 105 17.59 -9.75 11.00
N THR A 106 16.35 -9.44 11.39
CA THR A 106 15.54 -8.42 10.73
C THR A 106 16.24 -7.07 10.70
N GLY A 107 16.33 -6.48 9.51
CA GLY A 107 16.97 -5.19 9.29
C GLY A 107 18.50 -5.19 9.44
N SER A 108 19.13 -6.36 9.60
CA SER A 108 20.56 -6.47 9.87
C SER A 108 21.30 -7.07 8.67
N SER A 109 22.46 -6.49 8.33
CA SER A 109 23.37 -7.03 7.33
C SER A 109 24.64 -7.57 7.98
N GLY A 110 25.18 -8.66 7.45
CA GLY A 110 26.44 -9.23 7.94
C GLY A 110 26.58 -10.72 7.69
N TRP A 111 27.72 -11.24 8.13
CA TRP A 111 28.04 -12.66 8.05
C TRP A 111 27.17 -13.48 9.01
N LEU A 112 26.54 -14.53 8.47
CA LEU A 112 25.78 -15.47 9.29
C LEU A 112 26.72 -16.49 9.94
N PRO A 113 26.44 -16.90 11.19
CA PRO A 113 27.09 -18.07 11.78
C PRO A 113 26.88 -19.31 10.90
N PRO A 114 27.85 -20.24 10.79
CA PRO A 114 27.75 -21.41 9.90
C PRO A 114 26.49 -22.26 10.10
N GLU A 115 26.02 -22.38 11.35
CA GLU A 115 24.77 -23.05 11.70
C GLU A 115 23.54 -22.38 11.08
N HIS A 116 23.46 -21.05 11.08
CA HIS A 116 22.33 -20.30 10.52
C HIS A 116 22.46 -20.16 9.00
N ALA A 117 23.67 -20.04 8.47
CA ALA A 117 23.95 -20.10 7.04
C ALA A 117 23.37 -21.37 6.40
N ARG A 118 23.54 -22.52 7.07
CA ARG A 118 22.93 -23.79 6.65
C ARG A 118 21.42 -23.75 6.63
N LEU A 119 20.83 -23.27 7.72
CA LEU A 119 19.37 -23.20 7.86
C LEU A 119 18.75 -22.30 6.78
N VAL A 120 19.40 -21.18 6.46
CA VAL A 120 18.98 -20.29 5.36
C VAL A 120 19.00 -21.01 4.03
N LEU A 121 20.12 -21.67 3.68
CA LEU A 121 20.24 -22.36 2.38
C LEU A 121 19.28 -23.56 2.27
N ASP A 122 19.13 -24.34 3.33
CA ASP A 122 18.17 -25.45 3.39
C ASP A 122 16.72 -24.94 3.30
N GLY A 123 16.40 -23.85 4.01
CA GLY A 123 15.08 -23.21 3.98
C GLY A 123 14.71 -22.67 2.60
N VAL A 124 15.66 -21.99 1.94
CA VAL A 124 15.48 -21.52 0.55
C VAL A 124 15.26 -22.71 -0.38
N ALA A 125 16.06 -23.77 -0.25
CA ALA A 125 15.93 -24.97 -1.07
C ALA A 125 14.60 -25.71 -0.83
N GLU A 126 14.09 -25.71 0.40
CA GLU A 126 12.79 -26.28 0.73
C GLU A 126 11.65 -25.45 0.15
N GLN A 127 11.67 -24.13 0.28
CA GLN A 127 10.63 -23.28 -0.30
C GLN A 127 10.63 -23.31 -1.83
N PHE A 128 11.79 -23.49 -2.47
CA PHE A 128 11.84 -23.75 -3.90
C PHE A 128 11.11 -25.06 -4.28
N ARG A 129 11.15 -26.08 -3.39
CA ARG A 129 10.51 -27.39 -3.61
C ARG A 129 9.02 -27.42 -3.22
N GLY A 130 8.67 -26.82 -2.09
CA GLY A 130 7.34 -26.86 -1.47
C GLY A 130 6.43 -25.67 -1.79
N GLY A 131 7.01 -24.54 -2.25
CA GLY A 131 6.32 -23.27 -2.43
C GLY A 131 6.29 -22.43 -1.14
N PRO A 132 6.00 -21.12 -1.25
CA PRO A 132 5.93 -20.22 -0.09
C PRO A 132 4.70 -20.49 0.77
N VAL A 133 4.88 -20.44 2.09
CA VAL A 133 3.81 -20.67 3.07
C VAL A 133 3.33 -19.36 3.70
N HIS A 134 4.18 -18.33 3.73
CA HIS A 134 3.88 -17.05 4.36
C HIS A 134 2.65 -16.35 3.78
N THR A 135 1.94 -15.67 4.69
CA THR A 135 0.95 -14.65 4.35
C THR A 135 1.46 -13.29 4.78
N LEU A 136 1.26 -12.27 3.97
CA LEU A 136 1.54 -10.88 4.35
C LEU A 136 0.26 -10.08 4.45
N ASP A 137 0.24 -9.17 5.40
CA ASP A 137 -0.75 -8.10 5.44
C ASP A 137 -0.37 -7.05 4.39
N PRO A 138 -1.19 -6.84 3.35
CA PRO A 138 -0.92 -5.81 2.34
C PRO A 138 -0.98 -4.37 2.89
N GLY A 139 -1.61 -4.18 4.05
CA GLY A 139 -1.98 -2.87 4.57
C GLY A 139 -3.04 -2.15 3.74
N ASP A 140 -3.42 -0.96 4.18
CA ASP A 140 -4.38 -0.12 3.48
C ASP A 140 -3.71 0.82 2.48
N CYS A 141 -3.92 0.59 1.17
CA CYS A 141 -3.58 1.55 0.12
C CYS A 141 -4.29 2.92 0.32
N GLY A 142 -5.34 2.97 1.14
CA GLY A 142 -6.21 4.13 1.31
C GLY A 142 -5.71 5.24 2.23
N ALA A 143 -4.68 5.00 3.06
CA ALA A 143 -4.24 5.99 4.07
C ALA A 143 -2.72 6.11 4.26
N ARG A 144 -1.93 5.17 3.75
CA ARG A 144 -0.46 5.20 3.74
C ARG A 144 0.05 4.60 2.42
N ALA A 145 1.32 4.85 2.10
CA ALA A 145 1.98 4.17 0.98
C ALA A 145 1.80 2.65 1.14
N THR A 146 1.52 1.95 0.04
CA THR A 146 1.51 0.49 -0.03
C THR A 146 2.76 -0.04 0.67
N ALA A 147 2.62 -1.11 1.48
CA ALA A 147 3.76 -1.64 2.22
C ALA A 147 4.92 -1.94 1.26
N PRO A 148 6.15 -1.47 1.55
CA PRO A 148 7.34 -1.71 0.72
C PRO A 148 7.47 -3.14 0.22
N ASP A 149 7.16 -4.10 1.10
CA ASP A 149 7.20 -5.53 0.83
C ASP A 149 6.26 -5.93 -0.31
N VAL A 150 5.02 -5.41 -0.32
CA VAL A 150 4.01 -5.71 -1.35
C VAL A 150 4.46 -5.21 -2.71
N HIS A 151 5.08 -4.03 -2.75
CA HIS A 151 5.59 -3.46 -3.99
C HIS A 151 6.81 -4.25 -4.49
N ALA A 152 7.78 -4.54 -3.62
CA ALA A 152 8.94 -5.38 -3.94
C ALA A 152 8.50 -6.75 -4.47
N LEU A 153 7.55 -7.40 -3.79
CA LEU A 153 6.97 -8.69 -4.21
C LEU A 153 6.36 -8.62 -5.60
N ARG A 154 5.62 -7.55 -5.91
CA ARG A 154 5.01 -7.41 -7.23
C ARG A 154 6.05 -7.21 -8.33
N ILE A 155 7.14 -6.49 -8.05
CA ILE A 155 8.25 -6.29 -8.99
C ILE A 155 8.97 -7.63 -9.23
N LEU A 156 9.37 -8.31 -8.16
CA LEU A 156 10.11 -9.58 -8.23
C LEU A 156 9.26 -10.71 -8.85
N GLY A 157 7.98 -10.77 -8.47
CA GLY A 157 7.01 -11.75 -8.99
C GLY A 157 6.48 -11.43 -10.40
N HIS A 158 6.97 -10.39 -11.07
CA HIS A 158 6.43 -9.93 -12.35
C HIS A 158 6.36 -11.03 -13.40
N ARG A 159 7.43 -11.81 -13.55
CA ARG A 159 7.50 -12.89 -14.54
C ARG A 159 6.45 -13.98 -14.29
N ALA A 160 6.10 -14.26 -13.05
CA ALA A 160 5.09 -15.25 -12.70
C ALA A 160 3.69 -14.83 -13.18
N VAL A 161 3.42 -13.52 -13.27
CA VAL A 161 2.13 -12.98 -13.72
C VAL A 161 2.10 -12.76 -15.23
N THR A 162 3.14 -12.15 -15.79
CA THR A 162 3.13 -11.72 -17.21
C THR A 162 3.72 -12.75 -18.16
N GLY A 163 4.54 -13.68 -17.66
CA GLY A 163 5.30 -14.65 -18.45
C GLY A 163 6.62 -14.10 -19.02
N TRP A 164 6.94 -12.83 -18.80
CA TRP A 164 8.14 -12.16 -19.33
C TRP A 164 8.97 -11.56 -18.21
N SER A 165 10.27 -11.39 -18.43
CA SER A 165 11.14 -10.70 -17.46
C SER A 165 10.79 -9.21 -17.37
N MET A 166 10.94 -8.65 -16.16
CA MET A 166 10.78 -7.22 -15.92
C MET A 166 11.76 -6.43 -16.79
N ARG A 167 11.30 -5.31 -17.34
CA ARG A 167 12.12 -4.37 -18.11
C ARG A 167 12.26 -3.05 -17.34
N ARG A 168 13.12 -2.16 -17.82
CA ARG A 168 13.28 -0.81 -17.24
C ARG A 168 11.99 0.01 -17.30
N GLU A 169 11.19 -0.22 -18.34
CA GLU A 169 9.85 0.35 -18.46
C GLU A 169 8.81 -0.77 -18.52
N GLU A 170 7.69 -0.57 -17.84
CA GLU A 170 6.58 -1.51 -17.82
C GLU A 170 5.25 -0.79 -18.10
N ARG A 171 4.25 -1.53 -18.60
CA ARG A 171 2.94 -0.96 -18.89
C ARG A 171 2.18 -0.72 -17.59
N CYS A 172 1.66 0.49 -17.42
CA CYS A 172 0.63 0.77 -16.42
C CYS A 172 -0.57 -0.17 -16.64
N ALA A 173 -0.99 -0.89 -15.61
CA ALA A 173 -2.07 -1.87 -15.74
C ALA A 173 -3.44 -1.24 -16.12
N THR A 174 -3.62 0.07 -15.92
CA THR A 174 -4.86 0.78 -16.26
C THR A 174 -4.80 1.47 -17.61
N CYS A 175 -3.80 2.34 -17.85
CA CYS A 175 -3.74 3.17 -19.07
C CYS A 175 -2.82 2.61 -20.15
N GLU A 176 -2.18 1.46 -19.91
CA GLU A 176 -1.29 0.73 -20.81
C GLU A 176 -0.03 1.50 -21.28
N ARG A 177 0.16 2.73 -20.81
CA ARG A 177 1.36 3.53 -21.09
C ARG A 177 2.59 2.87 -20.45
N PHE A 178 3.69 2.82 -21.20
CA PHE A 178 5.00 2.45 -20.66
C PHE A 178 5.55 3.55 -19.75
N VAL A 179 5.96 3.17 -18.55
CA VAL A 179 6.51 4.04 -17.51
C VAL A 179 7.73 3.35 -16.91
N ASP A 180 8.76 4.13 -16.56
CA ASP A 180 9.91 3.61 -15.80
C ASP A 180 9.43 2.95 -14.50
N VAL A 181 9.88 1.73 -14.22
CA VAL A 181 9.40 0.93 -13.09
C VAL A 181 9.64 1.63 -11.75
N HIS A 182 10.70 2.44 -11.61
CA HIS A 182 10.95 3.24 -10.40
C HIS A 182 9.88 4.30 -10.12
N ARG A 183 9.08 4.64 -11.13
CA ARG A 183 7.98 5.61 -11.05
C ARG A 183 6.61 4.95 -11.06
N MET A 184 6.57 3.63 -11.04
CA MET A 184 5.31 2.90 -10.90
C MET A 184 4.99 2.71 -9.42
N HIS A 185 3.71 2.59 -9.13
CA HIS A 185 3.18 2.39 -7.79
C HIS A 185 2.38 1.09 -7.76
N ALA A 186 2.60 0.30 -6.71
CA ALA A 186 1.81 -0.88 -6.45
C ALA A 186 0.43 -0.49 -5.92
N HIS A 187 -0.61 -0.90 -6.63
CA HIS A 187 -2.00 -0.78 -6.20
C HIS A 187 -2.57 -2.16 -5.95
N ASP A 188 -3.23 -2.33 -4.81
CA ASP A 188 -3.84 -3.60 -4.42
C ASP A 188 -5.35 -3.60 -4.68
N ASP A 189 -5.76 -4.28 -5.75
CA ASP A 189 -7.19 -4.48 -6.08
C ASP A 189 -7.85 -5.56 -5.20
N GLY A 190 -7.07 -6.34 -4.46
CA GLY A 190 -7.59 -7.43 -3.63
C GLY A 190 -8.20 -6.94 -2.31
N ALA A 191 -7.80 -5.77 -1.81
CA ALA A 191 -8.41 -5.13 -0.64
C ALA A 191 -9.92 -4.89 -0.81
N VAL A 192 -10.37 -4.59 -2.03
CA VAL A 192 -11.80 -4.39 -2.35
C VAL A 192 -12.54 -5.73 -2.52
N ARG A 193 -11.85 -6.77 -3.00
CA ARG A 193 -12.43 -8.10 -3.25
C ARG A 193 -12.64 -8.91 -1.97
N LEU A 194 -11.87 -8.64 -0.92
CA LEU A 194 -11.95 -9.32 0.38
C LEU A 194 -12.61 -8.41 1.42
N GLY A 195 -13.85 -7.98 1.15
CA GLY A 195 -14.68 -7.34 2.15
C GLY A 195 -14.67 -8.16 3.44
N THR A 196 -14.03 -7.63 4.49
CA THR A 196 -14.13 -8.09 5.90
C THR A 196 -13.56 -9.46 6.30
N THR A 197 -12.80 -10.17 5.44
CA THR A 197 -12.35 -11.54 5.79
C THR A 197 -10.88 -11.80 5.46
N THR A 198 -9.99 -11.53 6.40
CA THR A 198 -9.02 -12.51 6.95
C THR A 198 -8.13 -11.82 7.98
N ALA A 199 -8.27 -12.19 9.25
CA ALA A 199 -7.35 -11.83 10.33
C ALA A 199 -5.98 -12.53 10.23
N GLY A 200 -5.46 -12.74 9.01
CA GLY A 200 -4.29 -13.61 8.76
C GLY A 200 -3.51 -13.34 7.48
N GLY A 201 -3.71 -12.20 6.80
CA GLY A 201 -2.98 -11.84 5.58
C GLY A 201 -3.36 -12.67 4.34
N ARG A 202 -2.74 -12.34 3.19
CA ARG A 202 -2.87 -13.09 1.92
C ARG A 202 -1.58 -13.81 1.60
N THR A 203 -1.67 -14.95 0.91
CA THR A 203 -0.46 -15.67 0.47
C THR A 203 0.35 -14.81 -0.50
N LEU A 204 1.66 -15.03 -0.57
CA LEU A 204 2.53 -14.29 -1.48
C LEU A 204 2.08 -14.43 -2.95
N GLU A 205 1.63 -15.61 -3.36
CA GLU A 205 1.12 -15.85 -4.71
C GLU A 205 -0.17 -15.05 -5.00
N GLN A 206 -1.06 -14.91 -4.01
CA GLN A 206 -2.26 -14.07 -4.13
C GLN A 206 -1.88 -12.60 -4.25
N LEU A 207 -0.95 -12.13 -3.43
CA LEU A 207 -0.45 -10.74 -3.47
C LEU A 207 0.18 -10.41 -4.82
N VAL A 208 1.07 -11.27 -5.33
CA VAL A 208 1.71 -11.08 -6.64
C VAL A 208 0.67 -10.96 -7.76
N ARG A 209 -0.44 -11.69 -7.66
CA ARG A 209 -1.52 -11.67 -8.66
C ARG A 209 -2.44 -10.46 -8.55
N ASP A 210 -2.82 -10.08 -7.34
CA ASP A 210 -3.85 -9.05 -7.08
C ASP A 210 -3.28 -7.63 -7.00
N VAL A 211 -1.95 -7.51 -6.89
CA VAL A 211 -1.27 -6.22 -6.90
C VAL A 211 -0.89 -5.85 -8.34
N HIS A 212 -1.19 -4.63 -8.72
CA HIS A 212 -0.97 -4.09 -10.06
C HIS A 212 0.03 -2.94 -10.00
N LEU A 213 0.89 -2.82 -11.02
CA LEU A 213 1.79 -1.68 -11.16
C LEU A 213 1.11 -0.60 -12.01
N LEU A 214 0.98 0.58 -11.44
CA LEU A 214 0.28 1.71 -12.05
C LEU A 214 1.20 2.92 -12.18
N CYS A 215 0.95 3.77 -13.17
CA CYS A 215 1.58 5.08 -13.18
C CYS A 215 1.00 5.96 -12.06
N GLU A 216 1.78 6.92 -11.56
CA GLU A 216 1.39 7.90 -10.53
C GLU A 216 -0.03 8.45 -10.73
N GLN A 217 -0.37 8.89 -11.95
CA GLN A 217 -1.67 9.47 -12.27
C GLN A 217 -2.83 8.46 -12.16
N CYS A 218 -2.64 7.24 -12.64
CA CYS A 218 -3.66 6.20 -12.53
C CYS A 218 -3.81 5.70 -11.09
N HIS A 219 -2.68 5.54 -10.39
CA HIS A 219 -2.63 5.16 -8.99
C HIS A 219 -3.40 6.16 -8.12
N ASP A 220 -3.13 7.46 -8.29
CA ASP A 220 -3.87 8.51 -7.61
C ASP A 220 -5.37 8.38 -7.87
N LEU A 221 -5.81 8.25 -9.12
CA LEU A 221 -7.24 8.18 -9.46
C LEU A 221 -7.99 6.96 -8.88
N LEU A 222 -7.28 5.87 -8.60
CA LEU A 222 -7.88 4.63 -8.07
C LEU A 222 -8.10 4.66 -6.55
N HIS A 223 -7.46 5.60 -5.85
CA HIS A 223 -7.69 5.77 -4.44
C HIS A 223 -9.04 6.46 -4.19
N ALA A 224 -9.95 5.84 -3.43
CA ALA A 224 -11.26 6.42 -3.12
C ALA A 224 -11.15 7.85 -2.51
N HIS A 225 -10.06 8.11 -1.76
CA HIS A 225 -9.78 9.43 -1.21
C HIS A 225 -9.41 10.49 -2.26
N THR A 226 -8.95 10.15 -3.47
CA THR A 226 -8.69 11.17 -4.51
C THR A 226 -9.98 11.61 -5.19
N VAL A 227 -10.92 10.70 -5.46
CA VAL A 227 -12.27 11.09 -5.90
C VAL A 227 -12.98 11.88 -4.80
N SER A 228 -12.96 11.41 -3.55
CA SER A 228 -13.55 12.13 -2.42
C SER A 228 -12.83 13.45 -2.12
N SER A 229 -11.50 13.55 -2.24
CA SER A 229 -10.76 14.81 -2.04
C SER A 229 -10.88 15.78 -3.21
N GLN A 230 -10.95 15.30 -4.45
CA GLN A 230 -11.30 16.12 -5.61
C GLN A 230 -12.73 16.65 -5.46
N ARG A 231 -13.69 15.78 -5.09
CA ARG A 231 -15.05 16.21 -4.74
C ARG A 231 -15.01 17.24 -3.63
N ALA A 232 -14.25 17.03 -2.56
CA ALA A 232 -14.09 17.98 -1.44
C ALA A 232 -13.55 19.34 -1.89
N ARG A 233 -12.57 19.38 -2.80
CA ARG A 233 -12.03 20.63 -3.40
C ARG A 233 -13.06 21.38 -4.25
N MET A 234 -13.98 20.66 -4.88
CA MET A 234 -15.08 21.23 -5.66
C MET A 234 -16.28 21.67 -4.81
N ARG A 235 -16.30 21.34 -3.51
CA ARG A 235 -17.39 21.76 -2.61
C ARG A 235 -17.32 23.26 -2.31
N PRO A 236 -18.46 23.92 -2.15
CA PRO A 236 -18.46 25.33 -1.78
C PRO A 236 -17.81 25.55 -0.42
N GLN A 237 -17.11 26.67 -0.30
CA GLN A 237 -16.60 27.18 0.97
C GLN A 237 -17.78 27.48 1.89
N CYS A 238 -17.69 27.09 3.16
CA CYS A 238 -18.73 27.38 4.14
C CYS A 238 -18.88 28.91 4.32
N PRO A 239 -20.07 29.49 4.12
CA PRO A 239 -20.27 30.93 4.29
C PRO A 239 -20.25 31.38 5.77
N GLY A 240 -20.46 30.46 6.71
CA GLY A 240 -20.45 30.74 8.15
C GLY A 240 -19.05 30.84 8.74
N CYS A 241 -18.22 29.81 8.55
CA CYS A 241 -16.87 29.73 9.14
C CYS A 241 -15.71 29.84 8.14
N GLY A 242 -15.99 29.90 6.83
CA GLY A 242 -14.95 29.98 5.81
C GLY A 242 -14.20 28.67 5.53
N ALA A 243 -14.57 27.54 6.16
CA ALA A 243 -13.91 26.27 5.93
C ALA A 243 -14.08 25.77 4.47
N ARG A 244 -12.99 25.29 3.86
CA ARG A 244 -12.98 24.64 2.53
C ARG A 244 -12.82 23.12 2.66
N GLY A 245 -13.49 22.35 1.81
CA GLY A 245 -13.41 20.88 1.81
C GLY A 245 -14.07 20.19 3.00
N LYS A 246 -14.67 20.94 3.93
CA LYS A 246 -15.34 20.44 5.16
C LYS A 246 -16.86 20.54 5.10
N THR A 247 -17.41 20.61 3.90
CA THR A 247 -18.86 20.63 3.66
C THR A 247 -19.28 19.29 3.09
N LYS A 248 -20.50 18.84 3.36
CA LYS A 248 -21.11 17.62 2.82
C LYS A 248 -22.42 17.98 2.15
N ARG A 249 -22.79 17.26 1.09
CA ARG A 249 -24.08 17.49 0.42
C ARG A 249 -25.21 16.89 1.24
N ILE A 250 -26.31 17.62 1.39
CA ILE A 250 -27.50 17.12 2.08
C ILE A 250 -28.38 16.41 1.06
N VAL A 251 -28.77 15.17 1.35
CA VAL A 251 -29.71 14.40 0.56
C VAL A 251 -31.03 14.35 1.35
N TRP A 252 -32.07 14.97 0.81
CA TRP A 252 -33.39 15.08 1.43
C TRP A 252 -34.35 14.01 0.91
N GLY A 253 -35.32 13.61 1.74
CA GLY A 253 -36.48 12.83 1.29
C GLY A 253 -36.22 11.36 0.93
N MET A 254 -35.09 10.78 1.36
CA MET A 254 -34.89 9.33 1.20
C MET A 254 -35.60 8.55 2.30
N THR A 255 -36.25 7.45 1.92
CA THR A 255 -36.77 6.44 2.84
C THR A 255 -35.60 5.60 3.36
N PHE A 256 -35.39 5.58 4.67
CA PHE A 256 -34.31 4.84 5.32
C PHE A 256 -34.40 3.35 4.96
N GLN A 257 -33.43 2.86 4.20
CA GLN A 257 -33.07 1.45 4.15
C GLN A 257 -31.67 1.33 4.77
N ASP A 258 -31.50 0.40 5.72
CA ASP A 258 -30.28 0.26 6.53
C ASP A 258 -29.00 0.10 5.69
N ASP A 259 -29.13 -0.41 4.45
CA ASP A 259 -28.03 -0.60 3.51
C ASP A 259 -27.49 0.70 2.88
N VAL A 260 -28.26 1.80 2.90
CA VAL A 260 -27.89 3.08 2.22
C VAL A 260 -27.10 4.02 3.13
N MET A 261 -27.27 3.90 4.45
CA MET A 261 -26.63 4.79 5.43
C MET A 261 -25.10 4.68 5.43
N ASN A 262 -24.55 3.57 4.93
CA ASN A 262 -23.11 3.32 4.84
C ASN A 262 -22.57 3.37 3.39
N ALA A 263 -23.43 3.60 2.39
CA ALA A 263 -23.06 3.49 0.98
C ALA A 263 -22.27 4.71 0.46
N GLU A 264 -22.50 5.91 1.00
CA GLU A 264 -21.83 7.13 0.56
C GLU A 264 -21.26 7.95 1.74
N PRO A 265 -19.93 7.90 2.00
CA PRO A 265 -19.32 8.62 3.12
C PRO A 265 -19.33 10.16 2.97
N ASP A 266 -19.69 10.65 1.80
CA ASP A 266 -19.57 12.05 1.37
C ASP A 266 -20.86 12.89 1.48
N VAL A 267 -21.96 12.31 1.96
CA VAL A 267 -23.27 12.98 2.12
C VAL A 267 -23.74 13.00 3.57
N VAL A 268 -24.72 13.86 3.85
CA VAL A 268 -25.51 13.84 5.08
C VAL A 268 -26.96 13.65 4.67
N TYR A 269 -27.64 12.71 5.30
CA TYR A 269 -29.05 12.48 5.03
C TYR A 269 -29.89 13.44 5.88
N GLY A 270 -30.69 14.26 5.21
CA GLY A 270 -31.68 15.12 5.84
C GLY A 270 -32.91 14.33 6.27
N GLY A 271 -33.70 14.90 7.18
CA GLY A 271 -34.98 14.32 7.57
C GLY A 271 -35.96 14.17 6.40
N PHE A 272 -37.06 13.45 6.65
CA PHE A 272 -38.11 13.26 5.66
C PHE A 272 -38.81 14.59 5.30
N GLU A 273 -38.96 15.49 6.27
CA GLU A 273 -39.49 16.83 6.05
C GLU A 273 -38.40 17.76 5.49
N VAL A 274 -38.60 18.20 4.25
CA VAL A 274 -37.66 19.06 3.54
C VAL A 274 -37.92 20.53 3.89
N PRO A 275 -37.00 21.22 4.57
CA PRO A 275 -37.19 22.64 4.91
C PRO A 275 -37.16 23.53 3.67
N VAL A 276 -37.83 24.69 3.73
CA VAL A 276 -37.87 25.69 2.65
C VAL A 276 -37.35 27.04 3.19
N PRO A 277 -36.32 27.65 2.57
CA PRO A 277 -35.56 27.16 1.42
C PRO A 277 -34.72 25.92 1.77
N THR A 278 -34.62 24.98 0.83
CA THR A 278 -33.93 23.70 1.05
C THR A 278 -32.42 23.90 1.02
N PRO A 279 -31.70 23.66 2.12
CA PRO A 279 -30.25 23.75 2.12
C PRO A 279 -29.67 22.54 1.38
N GLU A 280 -28.63 22.79 0.60
CA GLU A 280 -27.96 21.78 -0.22
C GLU A 280 -26.70 21.24 0.45
N TRP A 281 -26.14 22.01 1.40
CA TRP A 281 -24.85 21.75 2.02
C TRP A 281 -24.90 21.87 3.53
N TYR A 282 -24.19 20.99 4.20
CA TYR A 282 -23.94 20.98 5.64
C TYR A 282 -22.45 21.15 5.91
N CYS A 283 -22.06 22.07 6.79
CA CYS A 283 -20.67 22.20 7.23
C CYS A 283 -20.42 21.35 8.48
N THR A 284 -19.41 20.48 8.45
CA THR A 284 -19.09 19.63 9.61
C THR A 284 -18.30 20.36 10.71
N GLU A 285 -17.77 21.56 10.43
CA GLU A 285 -16.98 22.36 11.38
C GLU A 285 -17.86 23.26 12.26
N CYS A 286 -18.81 23.96 11.65
CA CYS A 286 -19.70 24.90 12.35
C CYS A 286 -21.17 24.47 12.34
N HIS A 287 -21.47 23.28 11.81
CA HIS A 287 -22.81 22.69 11.74
C HIS A 287 -23.83 23.53 10.98
N ALA A 288 -23.37 24.46 10.12
CA ALA A 288 -24.25 25.32 9.32
C ALA A 288 -24.83 24.61 8.09
N ASN A 289 -26.13 24.81 7.86
CA ASN A 289 -26.84 24.43 6.64
C ASN A 289 -26.92 25.63 5.67
N PHE A 290 -26.63 25.42 4.38
CA PHE A 290 -26.68 26.50 3.38
C PHE A 290 -26.93 25.99 1.95
N ALA A 291 -27.31 26.89 1.04
CA ALA A 291 -27.49 26.61 -0.39
C ALA A 291 -26.43 27.34 -1.24
N SER A 292 -26.03 26.74 -2.37
CA SER A 292 -24.96 27.26 -3.26
C SER A 292 -25.30 28.61 -3.89
N SER A 293 -26.59 28.86 -4.10
CA SER A 293 -27.13 30.05 -4.78
C SER A 293 -27.02 31.35 -3.98
N VAL A 294 -26.57 31.29 -2.72
CA VAL A 294 -26.41 32.47 -1.85
C VAL A 294 -25.05 33.17 -2.05
N ILE A 295 -24.13 32.59 -2.83
CA ILE A 295 -22.79 33.15 -3.08
C ILE A 295 -22.74 33.89 -4.43
N ALA A 296 -23.56 34.92 -4.59
CA ALA A 296 -23.36 35.94 -5.63
C ALA A 296 -23.62 37.37 -5.13
N SER A 297 -24.09 37.54 -3.90
CA SER A 297 -24.47 38.86 -3.35
C SER A 297 -23.37 39.57 -2.56
N ARG A 298 -22.22 38.92 -2.29
CA ARG A 298 -21.07 39.55 -1.60
C ARG A 298 -19.98 40.13 -2.51
N ALA A 299 -19.99 39.82 -3.81
CA ALA A 299 -18.99 40.34 -4.76
C ALA A 299 -19.45 41.60 -5.53
N LEU A 300 -20.74 41.94 -5.49
CA LEU A 300 -21.31 43.11 -6.17
C LEU A 300 -21.75 44.23 -5.21
N THR A 301 -21.65 44.05 -3.90
CA THR A 301 -22.05 45.06 -2.88
C THR A 301 -20.90 45.94 -2.40
N SER A 302 -19.69 45.78 -2.94
CA SER A 302 -18.56 46.69 -2.69
C SER A 302 -18.48 47.87 -3.67
N ALA A 303 -19.41 47.98 -4.60
CA ALA A 303 -19.47 49.03 -5.60
C ALA A 303 -20.91 49.55 -5.78
N ASP A 304 -21.53 50.03 -4.70
CA ASP A 304 -22.29 51.28 -4.77
C ASP A 304 -22.77 51.69 -3.37
N THR A 305 -22.34 52.89 -3.00
CA THR A 305 -22.79 53.65 -1.84
C THR A 305 -24.22 54.13 -2.01
N GLY A 306 -25.08 53.85 -1.02
CA GLY A 306 -26.22 54.71 -0.67
C GLY A 306 -27.61 54.16 -1.01
N GLY A 307 -28.15 53.30 -0.16
CA GLY A 307 -29.57 52.94 -0.19
C GLY A 307 -29.94 51.95 0.92
N SER A 308 -30.73 52.38 1.90
CA SER A 308 -31.23 51.57 3.00
C SER A 308 -32.13 50.42 2.52
N ALA A 309 -31.80 49.17 2.82
CA ALA A 309 -32.73 48.05 2.77
C ALA A 309 -32.34 46.97 3.79
N GLY A 310 -33.35 46.46 4.51
CA GLY A 310 -33.24 45.71 5.76
C GLY A 310 -32.44 44.41 5.68
N VAL A 311 -31.71 44.16 6.78
CA VAL A 311 -31.20 42.84 7.12
C VAL A 311 -32.38 42.00 7.58
N VAL A 312 -32.77 40.98 6.81
CA VAL A 312 -33.59 39.88 7.34
C VAL A 312 -32.63 38.79 7.77
N ALA A 313 -32.34 38.75 9.07
CA ALA A 313 -31.81 37.56 9.70
C ALA A 313 -32.90 36.49 9.66
N VAL A 314 -32.65 35.36 8.99
CA VAL A 314 -33.50 34.17 9.16
C VAL A 314 -33.07 33.52 10.47
N THR A 315 -33.66 33.97 11.58
CA THR A 315 -33.64 33.24 12.84
C THR A 315 -34.59 32.05 12.73
N GLY A 316 -34.08 30.93 12.22
CA GLY A 316 -34.69 29.62 12.45
C GLY A 316 -34.47 29.24 13.90
N ALA A 317 -35.56 29.11 14.67
CA ALA A 317 -35.54 28.80 16.08
C ALA A 317 -34.78 27.50 16.38
N LEU A 318 -33.84 27.57 17.33
CA LEU A 318 -33.38 26.41 18.08
C LEU A 318 -34.55 25.92 18.94
N SER A 319 -35.22 24.83 18.53
CA SER A 319 -35.98 24.02 19.47
C SER A 319 -35.01 23.04 20.11
N VAL A 320 -34.55 23.40 21.31
CA VAL A 320 -33.98 22.45 22.26
C VAL A 320 -35.13 21.56 22.72
N VAL A 321 -35.07 20.27 22.39
CA VAL A 321 -35.95 19.28 23.02
C VAL A 321 -35.40 19.04 24.43
N PRO A 322 -36.16 19.31 25.50
CA PRO A 322 -35.71 19.00 26.86
C PRO A 322 -35.69 17.48 27.08
N ASP A 323 -34.67 17.01 27.81
CA ASP A 323 -34.54 15.64 28.30
C ASP A 323 -35.83 15.17 28.99
N LEU A 324 -36.32 14.00 28.59
CA LEU A 324 -37.33 13.25 29.36
C LEU A 324 -36.62 12.48 30.48
N PRO A 325 -37.14 12.51 31.72
CA PRO A 325 -36.55 11.82 32.85
C PRO A 325 -36.68 10.29 32.74
N ASP A 326 -35.68 9.60 33.27
CA ASP A 326 -35.66 8.16 33.50
C ASP A 326 -36.87 7.71 34.34
N ASP A 327 -37.71 6.84 33.79
CA ASP A 327 -38.69 6.07 34.58
C ASP A 327 -38.19 4.63 34.75
N GLU A 328 -37.76 4.34 35.98
CA GLU A 328 -37.51 3.01 36.53
C GLU A 328 -38.83 2.19 36.59
N PRO A 329 -38.82 0.85 36.40
CA PRO A 329 -40.03 0.06 36.41
C PRO A 329 -40.39 -0.40 37.84
N ALA A 330 -41.66 -0.29 38.23
CA ALA A 330 -42.19 -1.02 39.38
C ALA A 330 -43.69 -1.36 39.22
N ALA A 331 -43.97 -2.61 38.84
CA ALA A 331 -44.68 -3.60 39.67
C ALA A 331 -44.67 -4.97 38.96
#